data_AF-A0A087S382-F1
#
_entry.id   AF-A0A087S382-F1
#
_cell.length_a   1.000
_cell.length_b   1.000
_cell.length_c   1.000
_cell.angle_alpha   90.00
_cell.angle_beta   90.00
_cell.angle_gamma   90.00
#
_symmetry.space_group_name_H-M   'P 1'
#
loop_
_entity.id
_entity.type
_entity.pdbx_description
1 polymer ?
#
loop_
_entity_poly.entity_id
_entity_poly.type
_entity_poly.pdbx_seq_one_letter_code
_entity_poly.pdbx_strand_id
1 'polypeptide(L)'
;MDQWSRDQVMKGLQELVPDITFLKKSEEFDGKKGGIWTSGEHDLLYNGMPPFDHSVEYGDFPRSWTGDKKHGELSVKTMYVNGVHREIFSWLEERDWYPKWYDPDTVFFWKNTGEHETDTLRDIRNHPEGDVDDISGEILKRLNAKFQSEK
;
A
#
# COMPACT_ATOMS: atom_id res chain seq x y z
N MET A 1 -9.58 -2.70 15.55
CA MET A 1 -8.25 -2.28 16.05
C MET A 1 -8.38 -0.84 16.50
N ASP A 2 -7.45 -0.32 17.29
CA ASP A 2 -7.49 1.10 17.67
C ASP A 2 -6.93 1.93 16.51
N GLN A 3 -7.76 2.78 15.92
CA GLN A 3 -7.35 3.67 14.83
C GLN A 3 -6.23 4.61 15.30
N TRP A 4 -5.12 4.63 14.56
CA TRP A 4 -3.99 5.49 14.90
C TRP A 4 -4.29 6.97 14.66
N SER A 5 -3.69 7.84 15.47
CA SER A 5 -3.66 9.29 15.23
C SER A 5 -2.72 9.64 14.06
N ARG A 6 -2.84 10.86 13.52
CA ARG A 6 -1.96 11.35 12.45
C ARG A 6 -0.50 11.27 12.82
N ASP A 7 -0.16 11.75 14.02
CA ASP A 7 1.23 11.81 14.47
C ASP A 7 1.81 10.39 14.66
N GLN A 8 0.98 9.43 15.09
CA GLN A 8 1.37 8.01 15.16
C GLN A 8 1.61 7.42 13.77
N VAL A 9 0.73 7.70 12.81
CA VAL A 9 0.90 7.23 11.42
C VAL A 9 2.14 7.85 10.78
N MET A 10 2.33 9.16 10.92
CA MET A 10 3.51 9.84 10.37
C MET A 10 4.81 9.27 10.93
N LYS A 11 4.89 9.10 12.25
CA LYS A 11 6.06 8.49 12.88
C LYS A 11 6.26 7.03 12.45
N GLY A 12 5.18 6.25 12.41
CA GLY A 12 5.23 4.85 12.02
C GLY A 12 5.61 4.64 10.54
N LEU A 13 5.18 5.54 9.65
CA LEU A 13 5.60 5.55 8.25
C LEU A 13 7.08 5.89 8.10
N GLN A 14 7.60 6.84 8.89
CA GLN A 14 9.04 7.14 8.91
C GLN A 14 9.85 5.97 9.47
N GLU A 15 9.30 5.18 10.39
CA GLU A 15 9.97 3.96 10.87
C GLU A 15 9.91 2.82 9.83
N LEU A 16 8.79 2.70 9.09
CA LEU A 16 8.59 1.68 8.04
C LEU A 16 9.42 1.98 6.78
N VAL A 17 9.46 3.25 6.37
CA VAL A 17 10.14 3.76 5.18
C VAL A 17 11.04 4.92 5.61
N PRO A 18 12.25 4.67 6.15
CA PRO A 18 13.13 5.71 6.72
C PRO A 18 13.45 6.87 5.77
N ASP A 19 13.44 6.59 4.47
CA ASP A 19 13.75 7.58 3.43
C ASP A 19 12.55 8.49 3.11
N ILE A 20 11.36 8.26 3.69
CA ILE A 20 10.20 9.16 3.53
C ILE A 20 10.43 10.45 4.34
N THR A 21 10.94 11.47 3.68
CA THR A 21 11.29 12.74 4.33
C THR A 21 10.14 13.75 4.34
N PHE A 22 9.14 13.56 3.47
CA PHE A 22 8.00 14.47 3.33
C PHE A 22 6.69 13.85 3.82
N LEU A 23 6.30 14.23 5.04
CA LEU A 23 5.00 13.96 5.63
C LEU A 23 4.51 15.23 6.32
N LYS A 24 3.38 15.77 5.86
CA LYS A 24 2.77 17.00 6.39
C LYS A 24 1.30 16.81 6.66
N LYS A 25 0.70 17.78 7.33
CA LYS A 25 -0.75 17.80 7.55
C LYS A 25 -1.44 18.27 6.27
N SER A 26 -2.57 17.65 5.90
CA SER A 26 -3.30 18.01 4.67
C SER A 26 -3.74 19.48 4.64
N GLU A 27 -3.94 20.08 5.82
CA GLU A 27 -4.28 21.50 5.98
C GLU A 27 -3.24 22.45 5.39
N GLU A 28 -1.98 22.01 5.27
CA GLU A 28 -0.90 22.81 4.68
C GLU A 28 -0.94 22.85 3.15
N PHE A 29 -1.74 21.99 2.50
CA PHE A 29 -1.88 21.93 1.05
C PHE A 29 -3.13 22.68 0.55
N ASP A 30 -4.33 22.25 0.96
CA ASP A 30 -5.62 22.79 0.50
C ASP A 30 -6.56 23.24 1.63
N GLY A 31 -6.09 23.17 2.88
CA GLY A 31 -6.91 23.49 4.06
C GLY A 31 -7.87 22.39 4.50
N LYS A 32 -7.95 21.25 3.79
CA LYS A 32 -8.77 20.11 4.19
C LYS A 32 -8.17 19.44 5.42
N LYS A 33 -9.02 19.15 6.42
CA LYS A 33 -8.58 18.67 7.73
C LYS A 33 -8.58 17.15 7.84
N GLY A 34 -7.62 16.63 8.60
CA GLY A 34 -7.63 15.25 9.08
C GLY A 34 -6.80 14.26 8.26
N GLY A 35 -6.20 14.69 7.15
CA GLY A 35 -5.32 13.86 6.33
C GLY A 35 -3.85 14.09 6.63
N ILE A 36 -3.04 13.22 6.04
CA ILE A 36 -1.59 13.34 5.94
C ILE A 36 -1.28 13.55 4.46
N TRP A 37 -0.57 14.62 4.15
CA TRP A 37 -0.05 14.92 2.84
C TRP A 37 1.34 14.29 2.71
N THR A 38 1.55 13.51 1.66
CA THR A 38 2.88 13.06 1.25
C THR A 38 3.11 13.34 -0.24
N SER A 39 4.37 13.30 -0.65
CA SER A 39 4.77 13.46 -2.04
C SER A 39 4.73 12.10 -2.73
N GLY A 40 4.29 12.08 -3.98
CA GLY A 40 4.47 10.94 -4.89
C GLY A 40 5.89 10.87 -5.46
N GLU A 41 6.88 11.46 -4.78
CA GLU A 41 8.23 11.66 -5.30
C GLU A 41 8.88 10.34 -5.74
N HIS A 42 9.31 10.33 -7.00
CA HIS A 42 9.89 9.16 -7.66
C HIS A 42 11.33 8.84 -7.24
N ASP A 43 12.02 9.77 -6.57
CA ASP A 43 13.41 9.58 -6.13
C ASP A 43 13.54 8.73 -4.85
N LEU A 44 12.42 8.47 -4.18
CA LEU A 44 12.35 7.63 -2.99
C LEU A 44 12.26 6.16 -3.39
N LEU A 45 13.15 5.31 -2.86
CA LEU A 45 13.09 3.85 -3.09
C LEU A 45 12.81 3.10 -1.79
N TYR A 46 11.74 2.32 -1.80
CA TYR A 46 11.38 1.35 -0.77
C TYR A 46 11.48 -0.07 -1.34
N ASN A 47 12.31 -0.92 -0.73
CA ASN A 47 12.63 -2.25 -1.26
C ASN A 47 13.12 -2.23 -2.73
N GLY A 48 13.85 -1.17 -3.11
CA GLY A 48 14.39 -0.98 -4.46
C GLY A 48 13.40 -0.45 -5.50
N MET A 49 12.18 -0.08 -5.10
CA MET A 49 11.12 0.44 -5.97
C MET A 49 10.48 1.70 -5.39
N PRO A 50 9.88 2.59 -6.19
CA PRO A 50 9.15 3.74 -5.67
C PRO A 50 8.03 3.31 -4.72
N PRO A 51 7.88 3.87 -3.51
CA PRO A 51 6.78 3.51 -2.62
C PRO A 51 5.41 3.96 -3.16
N PHE A 52 5.42 4.99 -4.02
CA PHE A 52 4.24 5.56 -4.66
C PHE A 52 4.51 5.69 -6.17
N ASP A 53 3.60 5.15 -6.98
CA ASP A 53 3.65 5.15 -8.44
C ASP A 53 2.22 5.27 -8.97
N HIS A 54 1.78 6.51 -9.21
CA HIS A 54 0.41 6.80 -9.68
C HIS A 54 0.11 6.19 -11.05
N SER A 55 1.09 6.18 -11.97
CA SER A 55 0.95 5.64 -13.31
C SER A 55 1.16 4.12 -13.36
N VAL A 56 1.62 3.51 -12.26
CA VAL A 56 2.16 2.15 -12.21
C VAL A 56 3.14 1.88 -13.37
N GLU A 57 3.91 2.90 -13.75
CA GLU A 57 4.82 2.85 -14.90
C GLU A 57 5.88 1.76 -14.70
N TYR A 58 6.37 1.63 -13.47
CA TYR A 58 7.30 0.55 -13.13
C TYR A 58 6.60 -0.80 -12.96
N GLY A 59 5.27 -0.79 -12.93
CA GLY A 59 4.43 -1.94 -12.64
C GLY A 59 4.45 -3.04 -13.70
N ASP A 60 4.69 -2.73 -14.97
CA ASP A 60 4.70 -3.76 -16.01
C ASP A 60 6.05 -4.51 -16.11
N PHE A 61 7.11 -4.06 -15.42
CA PHE A 61 8.37 -4.78 -15.39
C PHE A 61 8.27 -6.08 -14.58
N PRO A 62 9.06 -7.12 -14.92
CA PRO A 62 9.11 -8.34 -14.14
C PRO A 62 9.81 -8.12 -12.78
N ARG A 63 9.30 -8.75 -11.71
CA ARG A 63 9.83 -8.64 -10.33
C ARG A 63 11.28 -9.08 -10.18
N SER A 64 11.81 -9.83 -11.14
CA SER A 64 13.25 -10.13 -11.20
C SER A 64 14.13 -8.88 -11.19
N TRP A 65 13.63 -7.75 -11.69
CA TRP A 65 14.32 -6.46 -11.67
C TRP A 65 14.47 -5.88 -10.28
N THR A 66 13.60 -6.27 -9.33
CA THR A 66 13.68 -5.88 -7.92
C THR A 66 14.54 -6.83 -7.10
N GLY A 67 15.21 -7.80 -7.76
CA GLY A 67 16.02 -8.83 -7.10
C GLY A 67 15.24 -10.07 -6.62
N ASP A 68 13.93 -10.15 -6.84
CA ASP A 68 13.13 -11.34 -6.48
C ASP A 68 13.32 -12.45 -7.52
N LYS A 69 14.17 -13.43 -7.18
CA LYS A 69 14.44 -14.60 -8.03
C LYS A 69 13.34 -15.67 -7.98
N LYS A 70 12.51 -15.67 -6.92
CA LYS A 70 11.52 -16.72 -6.69
C LYS A 70 10.22 -16.45 -7.43
N HIS A 71 9.88 -15.18 -7.60
CA HIS A 71 8.65 -14.72 -8.24
C HIS A 71 8.93 -13.82 -9.46
N GLY A 72 10.10 -14.00 -10.08
CA GLY A 72 10.66 -13.06 -11.04
C GLY A 72 9.84 -12.84 -12.31
N GLU A 73 8.94 -13.75 -12.66
CA GLU A 73 8.05 -13.67 -13.82
C GLU A 73 6.79 -12.83 -13.58
N LEU A 74 6.41 -12.57 -12.32
CA LEU A 74 5.28 -11.71 -12.01
C LEU A 74 5.64 -10.26 -12.31
N SER A 75 4.66 -9.48 -12.75
CA SER A 75 4.81 -8.04 -12.97
C SER A 75 4.87 -7.28 -11.65
N VAL A 76 5.70 -6.25 -11.55
CA VAL A 76 5.89 -5.37 -10.39
C VAL A 76 4.59 -4.70 -9.94
N LYS A 77 3.60 -4.47 -10.81
CA LYS A 77 2.28 -3.89 -10.48
C LYS A 77 1.53 -4.71 -9.46
N THR A 78 1.82 -6.01 -9.36
CA THR A 78 1.27 -6.89 -8.32
C THR A 78 1.72 -6.48 -6.91
N MET A 79 2.84 -5.76 -6.80
CA MET A 79 3.38 -5.19 -5.57
C MET A 79 2.70 -3.87 -5.18
N TYR A 80 1.81 -3.32 -6.01
CA TYR A 80 1.10 -2.07 -5.73
C TYR A 80 -0.40 -2.32 -5.57
N VAL A 81 -1.03 -1.48 -4.76
CA VAL A 81 -2.49 -1.35 -4.62
C VAL A 81 -2.79 0.13 -4.76
N ASN A 82 -3.58 0.49 -5.78
CA ASN A 82 -3.88 1.89 -6.11
C ASN A 82 -2.63 2.78 -6.22
N GLY A 83 -1.58 2.29 -6.85
CA GLY A 83 -0.31 3.02 -7.00
C GLY A 83 0.50 3.17 -5.71
N VAL A 84 0.13 2.51 -4.61
CA VAL A 84 0.91 2.49 -3.35
C VAL A 84 1.49 1.11 -3.13
N HIS A 85 2.75 1.02 -2.73
CA HIS A 85 3.39 -0.26 -2.43
C HIS A 85 2.55 -1.04 -1.40
N ARG A 86 2.27 -2.31 -1.68
CA ARG A 86 1.28 -3.14 -0.98
C ARG A 86 1.56 -3.27 0.52
N GLU A 87 2.83 -3.31 0.92
CA GLU A 87 3.24 -3.36 2.33
C GLU A 87 2.83 -2.08 3.07
N ILE A 88 3.04 -0.91 2.45
CA ILE A 88 2.63 0.39 3.00
C ILE A 88 1.10 0.46 3.04
N PHE A 89 0.43 0.04 1.96
CA PHE A 89 -1.03 0.01 1.89
C PHE A 89 -1.63 -0.86 3.00
N SER A 90 -1.14 -2.09 3.17
CA SER A 90 -1.61 -3.01 4.22
C SER A 90 -1.34 -2.45 5.61
N TRP A 91 -0.16 -1.86 5.83
CA TRP A 91 0.21 -1.24 7.09
C TRP A 91 -0.72 -0.06 7.44
N LEU A 92 -1.14 0.74 6.46
CA LEU A 92 -2.14 1.80 6.64
C LEU A 92 -3.51 1.22 6.98
N GLU A 93 -3.98 0.22 6.23
CA GLU A 93 -5.29 -0.40 6.46
C GLU A 93 -5.42 -1.01 7.86
N GLU A 94 -4.40 -1.71 8.35
CA GLU A 94 -4.35 -2.26 9.71
C GLU A 94 -4.55 -1.20 10.81
N ARG A 95 -4.33 0.07 10.47
CA ARG A 95 -4.42 1.21 11.40
C ARG A 95 -5.68 2.05 11.17
N ASP A 96 -6.58 1.58 10.31
CA ASP A 96 -7.77 2.28 9.82
C ASP A 96 -7.42 3.57 9.05
N TRP A 97 -6.43 3.49 8.15
CA TRP A 97 -6.05 4.55 7.21
C TRP A 97 -6.07 4.02 5.77
N TYR A 98 -6.28 4.92 4.81
CA TYR A 98 -6.24 4.58 3.39
C TYR A 98 -5.57 5.68 2.55
N PRO A 99 -4.88 5.32 1.46
CA PRO A 99 -4.31 6.29 0.53
C PRO A 99 -5.32 6.76 -0.52
N LYS A 100 -5.18 8.03 -0.93
CA LYS A 100 -5.93 8.64 -2.02
C LYS A 100 -5.06 9.66 -2.75
N TRP A 101 -4.88 9.45 -4.04
CA TRP A 101 -4.20 10.38 -4.93
C TRP A 101 -5.04 11.64 -5.16
N TYR A 102 -4.37 12.79 -5.15
CA TYR A 102 -4.94 14.07 -5.58
C TYR A 102 -4.52 14.38 -7.03
N ASP A 103 -3.25 14.15 -7.34
CA ASP A 103 -2.64 14.19 -8.67
C ASP A 103 -1.44 13.20 -8.70
N PRO A 104 -0.73 13.01 -9.83
CA PRO A 104 0.36 12.04 -9.90
C PRO A 104 1.52 12.27 -8.92
N ASP A 105 1.72 13.50 -8.44
CA ASP A 105 2.82 13.89 -7.55
C ASP A 105 2.36 14.04 -6.08
N THR A 106 1.07 13.86 -5.81
CA THR A 106 0.47 14.16 -4.50
C THR A 106 -0.46 13.05 -4.06
N VAL A 107 -0.09 12.36 -2.98
CA VAL A 107 -0.92 11.35 -2.33
C VAL A 107 -1.23 11.75 -0.89
N PHE A 108 -2.47 11.51 -0.48
CA PHE A 108 -2.93 11.75 0.86
C PHE A 108 -3.27 10.45 1.57
N PHE A 109 -2.96 10.35 2.86
CA PHE A 109 -3.49 9.30 3.73
C PHE A 109 -4.61 9.88 4.58
N TRP A 110 -5.76 9.22 4.55
CA TRP A 110 -6.96 9.63 5.27
C TRP A 110 -7.35 8.55 6.27
N LYS A 111 -7.99 8.98 7.37
CA LYS A 111 -8.65 8.06 8.29
C LYS A 111 -9.79 7.35 7.57
N ASN A 112 -9.87 6.05 7.75
CA ASN A 112 -11.07 5.32 7.41
C ASN A 112 -12.12 5.55 8.51
N THR A 113 -13.16 6.33 8.21
CA THR A 113 -14.30 6.59 9.12
C THR A 113 -15.47 5.63 8.87
N GLY A 114 -15.25 4.57 8.10
CA GLY A 114 -16.28 3.61 7.68
C GLY A 114 -16.99 3.98 6.38
N GLU A 115 -16.60 5.09 5.73
CA GLU A 115 -17.10 5.48 4.40
C GLU A 115 -16.31 4.86 3.26
N HIS A 116 -15.07 4.43 3.52
CA HIS A 116 -14.31 3.63 2.58
C HIS A 116 -14.58 2.17 2.94
N GLU A 117 -15.39 1.48 2.14
CA GLU A 117 -15.35 0.03 2.14
C GLU A 117 -13.89 -0.34 1.84
N THR A 118 -13.26 -1.04 2.78
CA THR A 118 -11.99 -1.70 2.54
C THR A 118 -12.30 -2.87 1.63
N ASP A 119 -12.41 -2.57 0.33
CA ASP A 119 -12.67 -3.54 -0.75
C ASP A 119 -11.65 -4.70 -0.76
N THR A 120 -10.62 -4.66 0.09
CA THR A 120 -9.61 -5.70 0.20
C THR A 120 -9.87 -6.64 1.37
N LEU A 121 -10.00 -6.21 2.64
CA LEU A 121 -9.99 -7.18 3.75
C LEU A 121 -11.30 -7.98 3.91
N ARG A 122 -12.46 -7.39 3.63
CA ARG A 122 -13.74 -8.09 3.73
C ARG A 122 -14.00 -8.96 2.50
N ASP A 123 -13.57 -8.53 1.32
CA ASP A 123 -13.69 -9.33 0.10
C ASP A 123 -12.62 -10.41 0.00
N ILE A 124 -11.39 -10.20 0.48
CA ILE A 124 -10.39 -11.28 0.69
C ILE A 124 -10.95 -12.37 1.63
N ARG A 125 -11.73 -11.97 2.63
CA ARG A 125 -12.27 -12.89 3.64
C ARG A 125 -13.59 -13.55 3.24
N ASN A 126 -14.38 -12.91 2.37
CA ASN A 126 -15.64 -13.43 1.81
C ASN A 126 -15.47 -14.10 0.42
N HIS A 127 -14.33 -13.90 -0.24
CA HIS A 127 -13.92 -14.49 -1.52
C HIS A 127 -12.55 -15.20 -1.36
N PRO A 128 -12.45 -16.26 -0.55
CA PRO A 128 -11.18 -16.93 -0.24
C PRO A 128 -10.51 -17.61 -1.45
N GLU A 129 -11.20 -17.71 -2.58
CA GLU A 129 -10.69 -18.33 -3.81
C GLU A 129 -10.29 -17.32 -4.90
N GLY A 130 -10.62 -16.03 -4.73
CA GLY A 130 -10.44 -14.99 -5.76
C GLY A 130 -11.33 -15.21 -6.99
N ASP A 131 -11.62 -14.14 -7.74
CA ASP A 131 -12.11 -14.30 -9.10
C ASP A 131 -10.99 -14.90 -9.97
N VAL A 132 -11.37 -15.67 -11.00
CA VAL A 132 -10.46 -16.52 -11.80
C VAL A 132 -9.34 -15.72 -12.52
N ASP A 133 -9.45 -14.39 -12.56
CA ASP A 133 -8.46 -13.47 -13.13
C ASP A 133 -7.77 -12.55 -12.08
N ASP A 134 -8.03 -12.71 -10.78
CA ASP A 134 -7.45 -11.87 -9.72
C ASP A 134 -6.37 -12.61 -8.90
N ILE A 135 -5.15 -12.10 -8.97
CA ILE A 135 -3.92 -12.59 -8.32
C ILE A 135 -4.07 -12.66 -6.79
N SER A 136 -5.04 -11.94 -6.22
CA SER A 136 -5.45 -12.02 -4.83
C SER A 136 -5.73 -13.46 -4.37
N GLY A 137 -6.40 -14.29 -5.19
CA GLY A 137 -6.74 -15.68 -4.86
C GLY A 137 -5.53 -16.63 -4.80
N GLU A 138 -4.56 -16.45 -5.69
CA GLU A 138 -3.34 -17.27 -5.73
C GLU A 138 -2.38 -16.93 -4.57
N ILE A 139 -2.34 -15.66 -4.16
CA ILE A 139 -1.56 -15.21 -2.99
C ILE A 139 -2.18 -15.75 -1.70
N LEU A 140 -3.50 -15.73 -1.56
CA LEU A 140 -4.23 -16.31 -0.42
C LEU A 140 -4.01 -17.81 -0.27
N LYS A 141 -4.09 -18.57 -1.36
CA LYS A 141 -3.81 -20.02 -1.36
C LYS A 141 -2.40 -20.32 -0.84
N ARG A 142 -1.40 -19.52 -1.24
CA ARG A 142 -0.01 -19.73 -0.86
C ARG A 142 0.29 -19.32 0.58
N LEU A 143 -0.33 -18.25 1.08
CA LEU A 143 -0.21 -17.85 2.48
C LEU A 143 -0.85 -18.88 3.42
N ASN A 144 -2.06 -19.35 3.12
CA ASN A 144 -2.73 -20.39 3.91
C ASN A 144 -1.97 -21.73 3.94
N ALA A 145 -1.37 -22.14 2.83
CA ALA A 145 -0.53 -23.34 2.78
C ALA A 145 0.70 -23.24 3.69
N LYS A 146 1.29 -22.05 3.80
CA LYS A 146 2.48 -21.80 4.62
C LYS A 146 2.17 -21.83 6.12
N PHE A 147 1.06 -21.22 6.55
CA PHE A 147 0.64 -21.22 7.96
C PHE A 147 0.13 -22.57 8.47
N GLN A 148 -0.34 -23.46 7.59
CA GLN A 148 -0.71 -24.83 7.94
C GLN A 148 0.52 -25.75 8.08
N SER A 149 1.64 -25.42 7.42
CA SER A 149 2.89 -26.20 7.51
C SER A 149 3.76 -25.89 8.73
N GLU A 150 3.38 -24.88 9.52
CA GLU A 150 4.07 -24.45 10.75
C GLU A 150 3.34 -24.91 12.04
N LYS A 151 2.35 -25.80 11.93
CA LYS A 151 1.75 -26.56 13.03
C LYS A 151 2.26 -28.00 13.04
#